data_AF-A0A8C6TT05-F1
#
_entry.id   AF-A0A8C6TT05-F1
#
_cell.length_a   1.000
_cell.length_b   1.000
_cell.length_c   1.000
_cell.angle_alpha   90.00
_cell.angle_beta   90.00
_cell.angle_gamma   90.00
#
_symmetry.space_group_name_H-M   'P 1'
#
loop_
_entity.id
_entity.type
_entity.pdbx_description
1 polymer ?
#
loop_
_entity_poly.entity_id
_entity_poly.type
_entity_poly.pdbx_seq_one_letter_code
_entity_poly.pdbx_strand_id
1 'polypeptide(L)'
;ILLHVLCVQTAPCGRRGPDGGGPDGGGPMAGGPEEGLRYLLLEPGSEAWTEGAVSINDTSGAVGRTLGQSSEVAFVFYNDQSPVEPRAALGRSSGHTKGAVVVDKTQGFWLVHSTPHFPPPREAGHFSYPDTGLINGQSFLCVTFPLERFLAIGEQLHINQPHVFDCQVPEALASLLPTLSTLCHKLRPSAFTAPPPLSAGGTPFISFAKGAAFNNDLYHSWVAPALGTPLLVQFWVRSTGVLPSNCSGAWSVLNIERLSPGGSAFSTSLDHSKWAASPEGAQAGGGWVCVGDINRNEAEERRGGGTVCQRDPRVWKAYRSAALQCQDCEGRTTTC
;
A
#
# COMPACT_ATOMS: atom_id res chain seq x y z
N ILE A 1 -4.63 14.23 8.94
CA ILE A 1 -3.75 13.15 9.38
C ILE A 1 -2.99 12.62 8.17
N LEU A 2 -1.67 12.46 8.27
CA LEU A 2 -0.85 11.77 7.28
C LEU A 2 -0.03 10.74 8.05
N LEU A 3 -0.25 9.46 7.85
CA LEU A 3 0.44 8.40 8.58
C LEU A 3 0.97 7.38 7.57
N HIS A 4 2.22 6.97 7.77
CA HIS A 4 2.76 5.78 7.14
C HIS A 4 2.95 4.72 8.21
N VAL A 5 2.40 3.53 7.97
CA VAL A 5 2.60 2.37 8.83
C VAL A 5 3.29 1.31 8.00
N LEU A 6 4.39 0.77 8.53
CA LEU A 6 5.05 -0.40 7.96
C LEU A 6 5.04 -1.50 9.02
N CYS A 7 4.24 -2.53 8.81
CA CYS A 7 4.31 -3.74 9.62
C CYS A 7 5.59 -4.47 9.20
N VAL A 8 6.53 -4.60 10.14
CA VAL A 8 7.82 -5.22 9.88
C VAL A 8 7.80 -6.63 10.44
N GLN A 9 8.25 -7.60 9.65
CA GLN A 9 8.53 -8.92 10.19
C GLN A 9 9.82 -8.85 11.01
N THR A 10 9.71 -8.88 12.35
CA THR A 10 10.89 -8.82 13.23
C THR A 10 11.62 -10.16 13.36
N ALA A 11 11.05 -11.27 12.86
CA ALA A 11 11.75 -12.55 12.70
C ALA A 11 11.07 -13.46 11.66
N PRO A 12 11.82 -14.31 10.92
CA PRO A 12 11.23 -15.29 10.02
C PRO A 12 10.38 -16.30 10.81
N CYS A 13 9.09 -16.40 10.48
CA CYS A 13 8.26 -17.52 10.93
C CYS A 13 8.83 -18.80 10.30
N GLY A 14 9.60 -19.57 11.07
CA GLY A 14 10.17 -20.83 10.61
C GLY A 14 9.06 -21.78 10.14
N ARG A 15 9.00 -22.03 8.82
CA ARG A 15 8.28 -23.21 8.31
C ARG A 15 9.13 -24.43 8.64
N ARG A 16 8.62 -25.35 9.47
CA ARG A 16 9.11 -26.73 9.45
C ARG A 16 8.84 -27.29 8.06
N GLY A 17 9.88 -27.57 7.29
CA GLY A 17 9.78 -28.48 6.15
C GLY A 17 9.54 -29.90 6.68
N PRO A 18 8.84 -30.76 5.91
CA PRO A 18 8.86 -32.19 6.20
C PRO A 18 10.24 -32.71 5.76
N ASP A 19 11.05 -33.17 6.70
CA ASP A 19 12.02 -34.28 6.59
C ASP A 19 13.27 -34.08 7.47
N GLY A 20 13.66 -35.16 8.16
CA GLY A 20 15.05 -35.47 8.51
C GLY A 20 15.57 -34.95 9.85
N GLY A 21 15.79 -35.87 10.80
CA GLY A 21 16.30 -35.58 12.15
C GLY A 21 17.82 -35.42 12.27
N GLY A 22 18.22 -34.96 13.47
CA GLY A 22 19.59 -34.93 13.99
C GLY A 22 19.60 -34.18 15.33
N PRO A 23 20.13 -34.74 16.43
CA PRO A 23 20.19 -34.07 17.72
C PRO A 23 21.52 -33.32 17.80
N ASP A 24 21.56 -32.11 17.25
CA ASP A 24 22.48 -31.03 17.66
C ASP A 24 22.32 -29.88 16.68
N GLY A 25 21.86 -28.74 17.18
CA GLY A 25 21.70 -27.53 16.38
C GLY A 25 20.71 -26.57 17.01
N GLY A 26 21.21 -25.50 17.62
CA GLY A 26 20.40 -24.35 17.99
C GLY A 26 19.73 -23.79 16.74
N GLY A 27 18.46 -24.15 16.55
CA GLY A 27 17.61 -23.59 15.51
C GLY A 27 17.19 -22.15 15.84
N PRO A 28 16.86 -21.33 14.83
CA PRO A 28 16.37 -19.97 15.07
C PRO A 28 15.08 -20.03 15.89
N MET A 29 15.04 -19.23 16.95
CA MET A 29 13.85 -19.03 17.80
C MET A 29 12.70 -18.53 16.92
N ALA A 30 11.59 -19.27 16.90
CA ALA A 30 10.37 -18.84 16.25
C ALA A 30 9.82 -17.61 16.98
N GLY A 31 9.67 -16.49 16.27
CA GLY A 31 8.93 -15.34 16.77
C GLY A 31 7.46 -15.73 17.01
N GLY A 32 6.89 -15.32 18.14
CA GLY A 32 5.50 -15.59 18.47
C GLY A 32 4.52 -14.76 17.61
N PRO A 33 3.21 -15.08 17.61
CA PRO A 33 2.18 -14.29 16.92
C PRO A 33 2.21 -12.79 17.26
N GLU A 34 2.71 -12.45 18.46
CA GLU A 34 2.89 -11.08 18.93
C GLU A 34 3.93 -10.28 18.13
N GLU A 35 4.88 -10.93 17.47
CA GLU A 35 5.88 -10.24 16.62
C GLU A 35 5.27 -9.73 15.31
N GLY A 36 4.37 -10.49 14.68
CA GLY A 36 3.66 -10.10 13.46
C GLY A 36 2.66 -8.96 13.66
N LEU A 37 2.43 -8.56 14.92
CA LEU A 37 1.55 -7.46 15.31
C LEU A 37 2.29 -6.14 15.55
N ARG A 38 3.63 -6.16 15.54
CA ARG A 38 4.46 -4.95 15.67
C ARG A 38 4.51 -4.20 14.36
N TYR A 39 4.67 -2.88 14.45
CA TYR A 39 4.79 -2.02 13.28
C TYR A 39 5.65 -0.81 13.60
N LEU A 40 6.25 -0.28 12.55
CA LEU A 40 6.84 1.04 12.55
C LEU A 40 5.83 2.06 12.05
N LEU A 41 5.86 3.22 12.69
CA LEU A 41 5.01 4.36 12.40
C LEU A 41 5.89 5.53 11.97
N LEU A 42 5.44 6.26 10.97
CA LEU A 42 5.97 7.57 10.62
C LEU A 42 4.82 8.56 10.59
N GLU A 43 4.79 9.40 11.63
CA GLU A 43 3.81 10.47 11.81
C GLU A 43 4.29 11.77 11.14
N PRO A 44 3.38 12.75 10.92
CA PRO A 44 3.78 14.05 10.40
C PRO A 44 4.81 14.70 11.31
N GLY A 45 5.94 15.10 10.74
CA GLY A 45 7.04 15.72 11.49
C GLY A 45 8.01 14.74 12.15
N SER A 46 7.79 13.43 12.09
CA SER A 46 8.82 12.46 12.53
C SER A 46 10.03 12.46 11.60
N GLU A 47 11.24 12.40 12.16
CA GLU A 47 12.50 12.36 11.39
C GLU A 47 12.89 10.94 10.94
N ALA A 48 12.29 9.92 11.55
CA ALA A 48 12.57 8.51 11.31
C ALA A 48 11.37 7.65 11.72
N TRP A 49 11.40 6.38 11.31
CA TRP A 49 10.49 5.35 11.79
C TRP A 49 10.55 5.23 13.32
N THR A 50 9.40 5.17 13.96
CA THR A 50 9.25 4.91 15.40
C THR A 50 8.42 3.65 15.61
N GLU A 51 8.74 2.85 16.62
CA GLU A 51 7.90 1.70 16.98
C GLU A 51 6.49 2.14 17.37
N GLY A 52 5.49 1.40 16.92
CA GLY A 52 4.11 1.57 17.34
C GLY A 52 3.96 1.36 18.86
N ALA A 53 3.24 2.26 19.53
CA ALA A 53 3.08 2.20 20.98
C ALA A 53 2.25 1.00 21.47
N VAL A 54 1.43 0.42 20.59
CA VAL A 54 0.56 -0.72 20.83
C VAL A 54 0.57 -1.62 19.60
N SER A 55 0.07 -2.85 19.72
CA SER A 55 -0.14 -3.77 18.60
C SER A 55 -0.99 -3.14 17.48
N ILE A 56 -0.77 -3.52 16.22
CA ILE A 56 -1.62 -3.07 15.11
C ILE A 56 -3.07 -3.53 15.24
N ASN A 57 -3.33 -4.61 15.99
CA ASN A 57 -4.68 -5.11 16.27
C ASN A 57 -5.37 -4.34 17.42
N ASP A 58 -4.66 -3.44 18.10
CA ASP A 58 -5.22 -2.64 19.18
C ASP A 58 -6.05 -1.45 18.62
N THR A 59 -7.28 -1.32 19.11
CA THR A 59 -8.19 -0.22 18.72
C THR A 59 -7.68 1.17 19.09
N SER A 60 -6.80 1.25 20.10
CA SER A 60 -6.12 2.48 20.48
C SER A 60 -4.91 2.79 19.61
N GLY A 61 -4.48 1.90 18.71
CA GLY A 61 -3.37 2.12 17.77
C GLY A 61 -3.71 3.04 16.60
N ALA A 62 -2.70 3.41 15.79
CA ALA A 62 -2.89 4.34 14.67
C ALA A 62 -3.96 3.85 13.66
N VAL A 63 -3.90 2.58 13.26
CA VAL A 63 -4.84 1.97 12.31
C VAL A 63 -6.22 1.74 12.97
N GLY A 64 -6.24 1.21 14.20
CA GLY A 64 -7.47 0.99 14.97
C GLY A 64 -8.29 2.27 15.18
N ARG A 65 -7.64 3.36 15.61
CA ARG A 65 -8.29 4.68 15.77
C ARG A 65 -8.79 5.26 14.46
N THR A 66 -8.09 5.01 13.35
CA THR A 66 -8.48 5.50 12.02
C THR A 66 -9.77 4.83 11.55
N LEU A 67 -9.87 3.51 11.68
CA LEU A 67 -11.04 2.75 11.20
C LEU A 67 -12.19 2.70 12.19
N GLY A 68 -11.94 2.93 13.48
CA GLY A 68 -12.95 2.97 14.55
C GLY A 68 -13.85 4.21 14.58
N GLN A 69 -13.82 5.08 13.56
CA GLN A 69 -14.61 6.32 13.53
C GLN A 69 -16.10 6.08 13.20
N SER A 70 -16.97 6.86 13.86
CA SER A 70 -18.41 6.67 14.08
C SER A 70 -19.34 7.26 13.00
N SER A 71 -20.65 7.13 13.24
CA SER A 71 -21.84 7.29 12.40
C SER A 71 -21.99 8.58 11.59
N GLU A 72 -22.78 8.50 10.51
CA GLU A 72 -23.06 9.54 9.48
C GLU A 72 -21.92 9.84 8.49
N VAL A 73 -21.12 8.82 8.18
CA VAL A 73 -20.08 8.90 7.15
C VAL A 73 -20.46 8.11 5.90
N ALA A 74 -19.97 8.56 4.74
CA ALA A 74 -19.84 7.71 3.57
C ALA A 74 -18.58 6.85 3.70
N PHE A 75 -18.63 5.61 3.24
CA PHE A 75 -17.45 4.74 3.19
C PHE A 75 -17.44 3.82 1.97
N VAL A 76 -16.23 3.48 1.52
CA VAL A 76 -15.96 2.49 0.48
C VAL A 76 -14.78 1.65 0.95
N PHE A 77 -15.01 0.37 1.22
CA PHE A 77 -13.96 -0.61 1.50
C PHE A 77 -13.77 -1.53 0.31
N TYR A 78 -12.51 -1.70 -0.09
CA TYR A 78 -12.18 -2.47 -1.27
C TYR A 78 -10.93 -3.33 -1.03
N ASN A 79 -10.96 -4.55 -1.56
CA ASN A 79 -9.87 -5.50 -1.45
C ASN A 79 -10.08 -6.63 -2.46
N ASP A 80 -9.11 -6.89 -3.34
CA ASP A 80 -9.16 -8.00 -4.29
C ASP A 80 -9.06 -9.39 -3.62
N GLN A 81 -8.81 -9.40 -2.32
CA GLN A 81 -8.91 -10.56 -1.44
C GLN A 81 -9.85 -10.18 -0.27
N SER A 82 -11.13 -10.04 -0.59
CA SER A 82 -12.20 -9.63 0.33
C SER A 82 -12.21 -10.43 1.65
N PRO A 83 -12.51 -9.81 2.80
CA PRO A 83 -12.72 -10.51 4.07
C PRO A 83 -14.06 -11.27 4.13
N VAL A 84 -15.03 -10.93 3.28
CA VAL A 84 -16.39 -11.48 3.32
C VAL A 84 -16.67 -12.50 2.21
N GLU A 85 -15.89 -12.49 1.13
CA GLU A 85 -16.08 -13.39 -0.01
C GLU A 85 -14.89 -14.32 -0.21
N PRO A 86 -15.12 -15.62 -0.48
CA PRO A 86 -14.04 -16.53 -0.83
C PRO A 86 -13.33 -16.07 -2.10
N ARG A 87 -12.00 -16.15 -2.12
CA ARG A 87 -11.19 -15.78 -3.31
C ARG A 87 -11.63 -16.47 -4.60
N ALA A 88 -12.15 -17.70 -4.52
CA ALA A 88 -12.65 -18.45 -5.67
C ALA A 88 -13.91 -17.82 -6.31
N ALA A 89 -14.70 -17.06 -5.53
CA ALA A 89 -15.84 -16.30 -6.02
C ALA A 89 -15.42 -14.95 -6.63
N LEU A 90 -14.20 -14.48 -6.32
CA LEU A 90 -13.64 -13.23 -6.85
C LEU A 90 -12.98 -13.51 -8.20
N GLY A 91 -13.55 -12.99 -9.28
CA GLY A 91 -12.93 -13.03 -10.60
C GLY A 91 -11.60 -12.28 -10.60
N ARG A 92 -10.61 -12.77 -11.36
CA ARG A 92 -9.33 -12.07 -11.58
C ARG A 92 -9.47 -10.76 -12.37
N SER A 93 -10.69 -10.38 -12.74
CA SER A 93 -11.02 -9.17 -13.50
C SER A 93 -10.90 -7.88 -12.68
N SER A 94 -10.93 -7.96 -11.35
CA SER A 94 -10.77 -6.80 -10.47
C SER A 94 -9.30 -6.41 -10.32
N GLY A 95 -9.05 -5.11 -10.16
CA GLY A 95 -7.73 -4.55 -9.91
C GLY A 95 -7.08 -5.12 -8.65
N HIS A 96 -5.75 -5.16 -8.62
CA HIS A 96 -4.97 -5.51 -7.44
C HIS A 96 -4.81 -4.26 -6.57
N THR A 97 -5.89 -3.92 -5.86
CA THR A 97 -5.96 -2.72 -5.04
C THR A 97 -6.72 -3.00 -3.77
N LYS A 98 -6.28 -2.38 -2.67
CA LYS A 98 -6.89 -2.55 -1.35
C LYS A 98 -6.86 -1.25 -0.57
N GLY A 99 -7.91 -0.99 0.18
CA GLY A 99 -8.01 0.24 0.92
C GLY A 99 -9.39 0.54 1.49
N ALA A 100 -9.44 1.70 2.13
CA ALA A 100 -10.65 2.23 2.72
C ALA A 100 -10.72 3.74 2.44
N VAL A 101 -11.90 4.19 2.03
CA VAL A 101 -12.27 5.61 1.99
C VAL A 101 -13.37 5.82 3.02
N VAL A 102 -13.22 6.81 3.89
CA VAL A 102 -14.25 7.22 4.85
C VAL A 102 -14.34 8.74 4.85
N VAL A 103 -15.54 9.28 4.70
CA VAL A 103 -15.77 10.71 4.42
C VAL A 103 -17.00 11.21 5.18
N ASP A 104 -16.87 12.34 5.86
CA ASP A 104 -17.96 13.11 6.47
C ASP A 104 -18.32 14.35 5.63
N LYS A 105 -19.11 15.28 6.18
CA LYS A 105 -19.56 16.50 5.47
C LYS A 105 -18.45 17.55 5.26
N THR A 106 -17.25 17.34 5.78
CA THR A 106 -16.15 18.31 5.83
C THR A 106 -14.84 17.75 5.28
N GLN A 107 -14.51 16.51 5.61
CA GLN A 107 -13.25 15.87 5.27
C GLN A 107 -13.41 14.34 5.30
N GLY A 108 -12.32 13.64 5.01
CA GLY A 108 -12.27 12.20 5.12
C GLY A 108 -10.84 11.71 5.07
N PHE A 109 -10.65 10.40 5.10
CA PHE A 109 -9.35 9.80 4.82
C PHE A 109 -9.42 8.78 3.69
N TRP A 110 -8.29 8.64 3.02
CA TRP A 110 -8.02 7.53 2.12
C TRP A 110 -6.86 6.70 2.69
N LEU A 111 -7.15 5.44 2.96
CA LEU A 111 -6.22 4.42 3.41
C LEU A 111 -5.87 3.51 2.23
N VAL A 112 -4.60 3.51 1.81
CA VAL A 112 -4.03 2.61 0.81
C VAL A 112 -3.19 1.55 1.54
N HIS A 113 -3.37 0.26 1.25
CA HIS A 113 -2.64 -0.78 1.97
C HIS A 113 -2.43 -2.08 1.18
N SER A 114 -1.53 -2.93 1.68
CA SER A 114 -1.21 -4.22 1.05
C SER A 114 -1.89 -5.46 1.67
N THR A 115 -2.55 -5.30 2.84
CA THR A 115 -3.08 -6.42 3.66
C THR A 115 -4.32 -7.10 3.06
N PRO A 116 -4.27 -8.39 2.71
CA PRO A 116 -5.44 -9.18 2.30
C PRO A 116 -6.46 -9.35 3.44
N HIS A 117 -7.75 -9.46 3.12
CA HIS A 117 -8.85 -9.66 4.09
C HIS A 117 -8.98 -8.53 5.13
N PHE A 118 -8.72 -7.30 4.72
CA PHE A 118 -8.77 -6.10 5.56
C PHE A 118 -9.35 -4.91 4.77
N PRO A 119 -10.02 -3.94 5.43
CA PRO A 119 -10.49 -3.98 6.83
C PRO A 119 -11.67 -4.94 7.02
N PRO A 120 -12.06 -5.29 8.26
CA PRO A 120 -13.34 -5.96 8.51
C PRO A 120 -14.51 -5.13 7.96
N PRO A 121 -15.60 -5.75 7.50
CA PRO A 121 -16.79 -5.01 7.09
C PRO A 121 -17.39 -4.29 8.30
N ARG A 122 -18.07 -3.16 8.08
CA ARG A 122 -18.70 -2.34 9.12
C ARG A 122 -19.68 -3.14 9.98
N GLU A 123 -20.40 -4.09 9.38
CA GLU A 123 -21.34 -4.98 10.08
C GLU A 123 -20.67 -5.88 11.13
N ALA A 124 -19.37 -6.14 11.03
CA ALA A 124 -18.63 -6.88 12.05
C ALA A 124 -18.64 -6.14 13.40
N GLY A 125 -18.84 -4.82 13.40
CA GLY A 125 -19.02 -4.00 14.60
C GLY A 125 -17.75 -3.85 15.47
N HIS A 126 -16.61 -4.39 15.04
CA HIS A 126 -15.33 -4.28 15.74
C HIS A 126 -14.17 -4.25 14.75
N PHE A 127 -13.08 -3.60 15.17
CA PHE A 127 -11.81 -3.63 14.44
C PHE A 127 -11.06 -4.92 14.74
N SER A 128 -10.43 -5.48 13.71
CA SER A 128 -9.50 -6.59 13.82
C SER A 128 -8.50 -6.56 12.67
N TYR A 129 -7.28 -6.99 12.97
CA TYR A 129 -6.21 -7.18 12.01
C TYR A 129 -6.13 -8.67 11.61
N PRO A 130 -6.10 -9.01 10.30
CA PRO A 130 -6.25 -10.39 9.87
C PRO A 130 -4.96 -11.18 10.05
N ASP A 131 -5.09 -12.50 10.21
CA ASP A 131 -3.96 -13.44 10.33
C ASP A 131 -3.01 -13.39 9.13
N THR A 132 -3.52 -13.07 7.94
CA THR A 132 -2.72 -12.87 6.72
C THR A 132 -1.72 -11.72 6.86
N GLY A 133 -2.00 -10.74 7.72
CA GLY A 133 -1.14 -9.62 8.03
C GLY A 133 -0.05 -9.94 9.05
N LEU A 134 -0.09 -11.11 9.71
CA LEU A 134 0.89 -11.53 10.73
C LEU A 134 2.14 -12.17 10.13
N ILE A 135 2.02 -12.72 8.93
CA ILE A 135 3.05 -13.60 8.34
C ILE A 135 4.11 -12.81 7.57
N ASN A 136 3.70 -11.77 6.85
CA ASN A 136 4.57 -10.98 5.98
C ASN A 136 4.37 -9.49 6.27
N GLY A 137 5.42 -8.70 6.07
CA GLY A 137 5.36 -7.25 6.19
C GLY A 137 4.27 -6.63 5.32
N GLN A 138 3.69 -5.51 5.77
CA GLN A 138 2.60 -4.81 5.09
C GLN A 138 2.83 -3.31 5.17
N SER A 139 2.35 -2.54 4.20
CA SER A 139 2.35 -1.08 4.25
C SER A 139 0.95 -0.52 4.33
N PHE A 140 0.80 0.59 5.04
CA PHE A 140 -0.37 1.46 5.02
C PHE A 140 0.08 2.90 4.80
N LEU A 141 -0.65 3.60 3.93
CA LEU A 141 -0.62 5.05 3.79
C LEU A 141 -2.02 5.57 4.09
N CYS A 142 -2.15 6.40 5.11
CA CYS A 142 -3.41 7.06 5.46
C CYS A 142 -3.26 8.57 5.28
N VAL A 143 -4.10 9.16 4.43
CA VAL A 143 -4.08 10.60 4.16
C VAL A 143 -5.47 11.18 4.36
N THR A 144 -5.58 12.21 5.20
CA THR A 144 -6.81 13.01 5.36
C THR A 144 -6.87 14.07 4.30
N PHE A 145 -7.97 14.11 3.55
CA PHE A 145 -8.24 15.13 2.56
C PHE A 145 -9.50 15.92 2.91
N PRO A 146 -9.59 17.19 2.50
CA PRO A 146 -10.85 17.92 2.57
C PRO A 146 -11.86 17.32 1.58
N LEU A 147 -13.15 17.49 1.85
CA LEU A 147 -14.26 16.84 1.15
C LEU A 147 -14.13 16.92 -0.39
N GLU A 148 -13.74 18.06 -0.92
CA GLU A 148 -13.73 18.29 -2.37
C GLU A 148 -12.68 17.46 -3.13
N ARG A 149 -11.73 16.81 -2.44
CA ARG A 149 -10.77 15.90 -3.07
C ARG A 149 -11.34 14.50 -3.30
N PHE A 150 -12.44 14.13 -2.65
CA PHE A 150 -12.99 12.78 -2.78
C PHE A 150 -13.65 12.51 -4.13
N LEU A 151 -13.99 13.55 -4.89
CA LEU A 151 -14.36 13.40 -6.31
C LEU A 151 -13.20 12.76 -7.09
N ALA A 152 -12.01 13.35 -6.99
CA ALA A 152 -10.79 12.87 -7.63
C ALA A 152 -10.38 11.46 -7.17
N ILE A 153 -10.46 11.20 -5.86
CA ILE A 153 -10.15 9.88 -5.30
C ILE A 153 -11.12 8.83 -5.85
N GLY A 154 -12.43 9.14 -5.94
CA GLY A 154 -13.40 8.23 -6.52
C GLY A 154 -13.15 7.94 -8.01
N GLU A 155 -12.73 8.93 -8.80
CA GLU A 155 -12.32 8.71 -10.21
C GLU A 155 -11.10 7.79 -10.32
N GLN A 156 -10.08 8.01 -9.47
CA GLN A 156 -8.89 7.16 -9.41
C GLN A 156 -9.25 5.71 -9.07
N LEU A 157 -10.15 5.51 -8.10
CA LEU A 157 -10.64 4.19 -7.75
C LEU A 157 -11.38 3.54 -8.93
N HIS A 158 -12.27 4.24 -9.63
CA HIS A 158 -12.92 3.69 -10.82
C HIS A 158 -11.92 3.23 -11.90
N ILE A 159 -10.82 3.97 -12.10
CA ILE A 159 -9.72 3.56 -13.01
C ILE A 159 -9.04 2.29 -12.51
N ASN A 160 -8.79 2.18 -11.20
CA ASN A 160 -8.19 1.01 -10.58
C ASN A 160 -9.07 -0.25 -10.63
N GLN A 161 -10.37 -0.11 -10.93
CA GLN A 161 -11.33 -1.21 -11.02
C GLN A 161 -11.34 -2.09 -9.75
N PRO A 162 -11.48 -1.51 -8.54
CA PRO A 162 -11.39 -2.22 -7.28
C PRO A 162 -12.51 -3.24 -7.11
N HIS A 163 -12.23 -4.27 -6.33
CA HIS A 163 -13.28 -5.10 -5.76
C HIS A 163 -13.82 -4.43 -4.48
N VAL A 164 -14.94 -3.71 -4.60
CA VAL A 164 -15.65 -3.09 -3.47
C VAL A 164 -16.50 -4.16 -2.77
N PHE A 165 -16.24 -4.42 -1.49
CA PHE A 165 -16.91 -5.46 -0.71
C PHE A 165 -17.84 -4.92 0.38
N ASP A 166 -17.64 -3.68 0.82
CA ASP A 166 -18.52 -3.01 1.78
C ASP A 166 -18.56 -1.51 1.46
N CYS A 167 -19.76 -0.94 1.34
CA CYS A 167 -19.94 0.38 0.77
C CYS A 167 -21.26 1.01 1.18
N GLN A 168 -21.22 2.26 1.61
CA GLN A 168 -22.41 3.06 1.88
C GLN A 168 -22.12 4.53 1.62
N VAL A 169 -22.97 5.17 0.81
CA VAL A 169 -22.99 6.64 0.70
C VAL A 169 -24.39 7.11 1.12
N PRO A 170 -24.53 7.75 2.30
CA PRO A 170 -25.80 8.30 2.73
C PRO A 170 -26.36 9.31 1.71
N GLU A 171 -27.69 9.39 1.57
CA GLU A 171 -28.36 10.29 0.62
C GLU A 171 -27.89 11.75 0.76
N ALA A 172 -27.68 12.21 1.99
CA ALA A 172 -27.17 13.54 2.31
C ALA A 172 -25.76 13.84 1.76
N LEU A 173 -24.97 12.81 1.42
CA LEU A 173 -23.63 12.92 0.85
C LEU A 173 -23.56 12.50 -0.63
N ALA A 174 -24.61 11.89 -1.18
CA ALA A 174 -24.58 11.28 -2.52
C ALA A 174 -24.30 12.30 -3.63
N SER A 175 -24.88 13.51 -3.54
CA SER A 175 -24.64 14.60 -4.50
C SER A 175 -23.25 15.21 -4.39
N LEU A 176 -22.63 15.14 -3.21
CA LEU A 176 -21.27 15.64 -2.94
C LEU A 176 -20.20 14.59 -3.32
N LEU A 177 -20.57 13.31 -3.30
CA LEU A 177 -19.68 12.16 -3.56
C LEU A 177 -20.23 11.28 -4.71
N PRO A 178 -20.47 11.82 -5.91
CA PRO A 178 -21.11 11.08 -7.00
C PRO A 178 -20.24 9.91 -7.49
N THR A 179 -18.91 10.06 -7.48
CA THR A 179 -17.97 9.00 -7.89
C THR A 179 -17.93 7.85 -6.88
N LEU A 180 -18.02 8.13 -5.58
CA LEU A 180 -18.13 7.09 -4.56
C LEU A 180 -19.50 6.40 -4.59
N SER A 181 -20.57 7.16 -4.85
CA SER A 181 -21.93 6.62 -4.97
C SER A 181 -22.02 5.63 -6.14
N THR A 182 -21.42 5.97 -7.28
CA THR A 182 -21.36 5.07 -8.44
C THR A 182 -20.49 3.84 -8.21
N LEU A 183 -19.38 3.96 -7.44
CA LEU A 183 -18.60 2.79 -7.00
C LEU A 183 -19.45 1.82 -6.16
N CYS A 184 -20.21 2.32 -5.19
CA CYS A 184 -21.08 1.46 -4.36
C CYS A 184 -22.13 0.73 -5.19
N HIS A 185 -22.69 1.38 -6.21
CA HIS A 185 -23.66 0.75 -7.11
C HIS A 185 -23.02 -0.13 -8.21
N LYS A 186 -21.69 -0.27 -8.22
CA LYS A 186 -20.92 -1.01 -9.23
C LYS A 186 -21.21 -0.54 -10.67
N LEU A 187 -21.53 0.75 -10.82
CA LEU A 187 -21.79 1.39 -12.11
C LEU A 187 -20.50 1.96 -12.67
N ARG A 188 -20.37 1.96 -14.00
CA ARG A 188 -19.28 2.70 -14.66
C ARG A 188 -19.62 4.19 -14.74
N PRO A 189 -18.67 5.10 -14.49
CA PRO A 189 -18.88 6.53 -14.72
C PRO A 189 -19.20 6.78 -16.20
N SER A 190 -20.10 7.73 -16.47
CA SER A 190 -20.43 8.15 -17.83
C SER A 190 -19.29 8.93 -18.49
N ALA A 191 -18.44 9.60 -17.70
CA ALA A 191 -17.22 10.26 -18.12
C ALA A 191 -16.25 10.37 -16.94
N PHE A 192 -14.95 10.34 -17.23
CA PHE A 192 -13.90 10.72 -16.28
C PHE A 192 -13.48 12.15 -16.58
N THR A 193 -13.48 13.03 -15.57
CA THR A 193 -12.81 14.32 -15.69
C THR A 193 -11.35 14.19 -15.31
N ALA A 194 -10.51 15.14 -15.71
CA ALA A 194 -9.15 15.19 -15.18
C ALA A 194 -9.24 15.62 -13.71
N PRO A 195 -8.90 14.76 -12.74
CA PRO A 195 -9.06 15.09 -11.33
C PRO A 195 -8.17 16.28 -10.96
N PRO A 196 -8.63 17.20 -10.10
CA PRO A 196 -7.76 18.20 -9.52
C PRO A 196 -6.60 17.54 -8.76
N PRO A 197 -5.44 18.22 -8.61
CA PRO A 197 -4.32 17.69 -7.85
C PRO A 197 -4.75 17.39 -6.40
N LEU A 198 -4.18 16.30 -5.85
CA LEU A 198 -4.39 15.92 -4.46
C LEU A 198 -3.45 16.74 -3.57
N SER A 199 -3.97 17.29 -2.49
CA SER A 199 -3.17 17.99 -1.49
C SER A 199 -3.81 17.82 -0.12
N ALA A 200 -2.98 17.60 0.89
CA ALA A 200 -3.40 17.45 2.28
C ALA A 200 -2.42 18.23 3.17
N GLY A 201 -2.94 19.16 3.98
CA GLY A 201 -2.11 19.95 4.91
C GLY A 201 -1.01 20.77 4.22
N GLY A 202 -1.19 21.13 2.95
CA GLY A 202 -0.17 21.81 2.14
C GLY A 202 0.80 20.88 1.41
N THR A 203 0.81 19.58 1.72
CA THR A 203 1.64 18.59 1.02
C THR A 203 0.94 18.13 -0.26
N PRO A 204 1.57 18.30 -1.44
CA PRO A 204 1.03 17.79 -2.69
C PRO A 204 1.21 16.27 -2.81
N PHE A 205 0.20 15.60 -3.34
CA PHE A 205 0.19 14.17 -3.65
C PHE A 205 -0.09 13.95 -5.13
N ILE A 206 0.53 12.92 -5.69
CA ILE A 206 0.27 12.45 -7.06
C ILE A 206 -0.25 11.01 -6.95
N SER A 207 -1.48 10.77 -7.40
CA SER A 207 -2.02 9.42 -7.52
C SER A 207 -1.88 8.93 -8.95
N PHE A 208 -1.13 7.84 -9.12
CA PHE A 208 -1.03 7.11 -10.38
C PHE A 208 -2.01 5.94 -10.33
N ALA A 209 -3.06 5.99 -11.15
CA ALA A 209 -4.06 4.94 -11.28
C ALA A 209 -4.06 4.36 -12.69
N LYS A 210 -3.94 3.03 -12.80
CA LYS A 210 -4.08 2.31 -14.07
C LYS A 210 -5.24 1.32 -14.00
N GLY A 211 -5.85 1.07 -15.15
CA GLY A 211 -6.79 -0.04 -15.36
C GLY A 211 -6.13 -1.22 -16.08
N ALA A 212 -6.83 -2.33 -16.22
CA ALA A 212 -6.34 -3.55 -16.90
C ALA A 212 -5.83 -3.31 -18.34
N ALA A 213 -6.39 -2.31 -19.04
CA ALA A 213 -6.01 -1.97 -20.41
C ALA A 213 -4.63 -1.32 -20.54
N PHE A 214 -4.02 -0.86 -19.44
CA PHE A 214 -2.67 -0.26 -19.46
C PHE A 214 -1.61 -1.27 -19.94
N ASN A 215 -1.75 -2.55 -19.56
CA ASN A 215 -0.97 -3.68 -20.07
C ASN A 215 0.56 -3.43 -20.11
N ASN A 216 1.10 -2.87 -19.03
CA ASN A 216 2.52 -2.57 -18.90
C ASN A 216 2.93 -2.43 -17.41
N ASP A 217 4.23 -2.42 -17.12
CA ASP A 217 4.79 -2.13 -15.80
C ASP A 217 4.44 -0.70 -15.39
N LEU A 218 3.70 -0.55 -14.29
CA LEU A 218 3.30 0.76 -13.76
C LEU A 218 4.52 1.65 -13.48
N TYR A 219 5.57 1.09 -12.88
CA TYR A 219 6.68 1.89 -12.36
C TYR A 219 7.63 2.33 -13.47
N HIS A 220 8.06 1.40 -14.31
CA HIS A 220 9.00 1.70 -15.40
C HIS A 220 8.34 2.50 -16.53
N SER A 221 7.13 2.14 -16.92
CA SER A 221 6.48 2.72 -18.10
C SER A 221 5.72 4.02 -17.82
N TRP A 222 5.48 4.38 -16.54
CA TRP A 222 4.77 5.61 -16.20
C TRP A 222 5.31 6.36 -15.00
N VAL A 223 5.42 5.73 -13.82
CA VAL A 223 5.75 6.48 -12.58
C VAL A 223 7.15 7.11 -12.66
N ALA A 224 8.20 6.35 -12.98
CA ALA A 224 9.56 6.89 -13.08
C ALA A 224 9.69 8.00 -14.16
N PRO A 225 9.17 7.83 -15.40
CA PRO A 225 9.11 8.91 -16.39
C PRO A 225 8.35 10.15 -15.93
N ALA A 226 7.18 9.99 -15.31
CA ALA A 226 6.36 11.12 -14.88
C ALA A 226 6.99 11.89 -13.72
N LEU A 227 7.71 11.21 -12.82
CA LEU A 227 8.44 11.82 -11.72
C LEU A 227 9.83 12.34 -12.13
N GLY A 228 10.33 11.94 -13.31
CA GLY A 228 11.63 12.36 -13.83
C GLY A 228 12.79 11.86 -12.98
N THR A 229 12.72 10.64 -12.46
CA THR A 229 13.75 10.07 -11.58
C THR A 229 13.76 8.55 -11.61
N PRO A 230 14.92 7.88 -11.38
CA PRO A 230 14.96 6.45 -11.14
C PRO A 230 14.18 6.07 -9.88
N LEU A 231 13.76 4.81 -9.78
CA LEU A 231 13.04 4.29 -8.61
C LEU A 231 13.64 2.98 -8.09
N LEU A 232 13.70 2.86 -6.76
CA LEU A 232 13.89 1.62 -6.03
C LEU A 232 12.50 1.12 -5.63
N VAL A 233 12.11 -0.10 -6.01
CA VAL A 233 10.75 -0.61 -5.83
C VAL A 233 10.72 -1.86 -4.96
N GLN A 234 9.96 -1.77 -3.87
CA GLN A 234 9.56 -2.88 -3.02
C GLN A 234 8.20 -3.41 -3.48
N PHE A 235 8.06 -4.73 -3.58
CA PHE A 235 6.82 -5.44 -3.87
C PHE A 235 6.90 -6.91 -3.44
N TRP A 236 5.80 -7.65 -3.56
CA TRP A 236 5.79 -9.08 -3.25
C TRP A 236 6.49 -9.90 -4.34
N VAL A 237 7.75 -10.24 -4.09
CA VAL A 237 8.61 -10.99 -5.02
C VAL A 237 8.25 -12.47 -5.14
N ARG A 238 7.42 -13.01 -4.25
CA ARG A 238 6.93 -14.41 -4.36
C ARG A 238 5.69 -14.50 -5.26
N SER A 239 5.80 -13.89 -6.43
CA SER A 239 4.80 -13.88 -7.50
C SER A 239 5.31 -14.69 -8.71
N THR A 240 4.41 -15.20 -9.55
CA THR A 240 4.82 -15.80 -10.83
C THR A 240 5.04 -14.71 -11.87
N GLY A 241 6.09 -14.85 -12.68
CA GLY A 241 6.41 -13.88 -13.75
C GLY A 241 6.88 -12.54 -13.21
N VAL A 242 7.71 -12.54 -12.16
CA VAL A 242 8.29 -11.30 -11.61
C VAL A 242 9.13 -10.61 -12.68
N LEU A 243 8.90 -9.31 -12.86
CA LEU A 243 9.65 -8.50 -13.81
C LEU A 243 11.04 -8.19 -13.21
N PRO A 244 12.14 -8.33 -13.98
CA PRO A 244 13.46 -7.95 -13.51
C PRO A 244 13.58 -6.43 -13.34
N SER A 245 14.64 -5.99 -12.68
CA SER A 245 15.06 -4.59 -12.75
C SER A 245 15.17 -4.12 -14.19
N ASN A 246 14.66 -2.92 -14.49
CA ASN A 246 14.60 -2.40 -15.85
C ASN A 246 15.33 -1.07 -15.95
N CYS A 247 16.39 -1.04 -16.74
CA CYS A 247 17.24 0.13 -16.96
C CYS A 247 17.19 0.64 -18.40
N SER A 248 16.22 0.15 -19.18
CA SER A 248 15.95 0.70 -20.50
C SER A 248 15.32 2.10 -20.38
N GLY A 249 15.60 2.97 -21.35
CA GLY A 249 15.11 4.35 -21.34
C GLY A 249 15.90 5.28 -20.41
N ALA A 250 15.27 6.38 -20.02
CA ALA A 250 15.94 7.47 -19.27
C ALA A 250 16.02 7.23 -17.76
N TRP A 251 15.11 6.44 -17.19
CA TRP A 251 14.96 6.26 -15.75
C TRP A 251 14.91 4.77 -15.41
N SER A 252 15.86 4.32 -14.59
CA SER A 252 15.89 2.92 -14.16
C SER A 252 14.87 2.65 -13.04
N VAL A 253 14.37 1.42 -13.01
CA VAL A 253 13.52 0.92 -11.93
C VAL A 253 14.11 -0.39 -11.41
N LEU A 254 14.74 -0.29 -10.24
CA LEU A 254 15.45 -1.39 -9.60
C LEU A 254 14.56 -2.08 -8.56
N ASN A 255 14.55 -3.41 -8.56
CA ASN A 255 13.88 -4.22 -7.55
C ASN A 255 14.69 -4.25 -6.26
N ILE A 256 14.07 -3.95 -5.12
CA ILE A 256 14.69 -4.12 -3.81
C ILE A 256 14.67 -5.62 -3.45
N GLU A 257 15.78 -6.12 -2.91
CA GLU A 257 15.98 -7.51 -2.49
C GLU A 257 16.14 -7.65 -0.98
N ARG A 258 16.64 -6.58 -0.31
CA ARG A 258 16.82 -6.53 1.14
C ARG A 258 16.43 -5.18 1.72
N LEU A 259 15.70 -5.25 2.83
CA LEU A 259 15.16 -4.11 3.57
C LEU A 259 15.72 -4.05 4.98
N SER A 260 15.73 -2.86 5.59
CA SER A 260 16.01 -2.63 7.02
C SER A 260 15.30 -1.38 7.57
N PRO A 261 13.97 -1.30 7.48
CA PRO A 261 13.22 -0.26 8.16
C PRO A 261 13.41 -0.40 9.68
N GLY A 262 13.71 0.71 10.36
CA GLY A 262 13.92 0.71 11.82
C GLY A 262 15.15 -0.05 12.30
N GLY A 263 16.04 -0.51 11.40
CA GLY A 263 17.33 -1.13 11.75
C GLY A 263 17.36 -2.66 11.76
N SER A 264 16.24 -3.35 11.56
CA SER A 264 16.19 -4.82 11.47
C SER A 264 16.13 -5.27 10.02
N ALA A 265 17.18 -5.94 9.54
CA ALA A 265 17.30 -6.30 8.13
C ALA A 265 16.62 -7.63 7.77
N PHE A 266 15.85 -7.67 6.68
CA PHE A 266 15.16 -8.87 6.18
C PHE A 266 15.05 -8.89 4.65
N SER A 267 14.72 -10.06 4.09
CA SER A 267 14.51 -10.26 2.65
C SER A 267 13.13 -9.78 2.22
N THR A 268 13.02 -9.20 1.02
CA THR A 268 11.72 -8.78 0.45
C THR A 268 10.75 -9.93 0.17
N SER A 269 11.23 -11.18 0.19
CA SER A 269 10.40 -12.40 0.14
C SER A 269 9.51 -12.60 1.37
N LEU A 270 9.72 -11.80 2.41
CA LEU A 270 8.98 -11.75 3.68
C LEU A 270 8.08 -10.51 3.78
N ASP A 271 7.91 -9.75 2.71
CA ASP A 271 7.27 -8.43 2.75
C ASP A 271 6.27 -8.21 1.59
N HIS A 272 4.98 -8.12 1.92
CA HIS A 272 3.89 -7.83 0.98
C HIS A 272 3.73 -6.33 0.69
N SER A 273 4.40 -5.44 1.43
CA SER A 273 4.37 -4.01 1.20
C SER A 273 4.76 -3.68 -0.23
N LYS A 274 4.21 -2.58 -0.73
CA LYS A 274 4.46 -2.10 -2.08
C LYS A 274 4.69 -0.61 -2.02
N TRP A 275 5.92 -0.23 -2.25
CA TRP A 275 6.33 1.15 -2.23
C TRP A 275 7.54 1.36 -3.14
N ALA A 276 7.75 2.60 -3.53
CA ALA A 276 8.91 3.01 -4.30
C ALA A 276 9.53 4.25 -3.68
N ALA A 277 10.85 4.38 -3.79
CA ALA A 277 11.56 5.61 -3.42
C ALA A 277 12.58 5.98 -4.50
N SER A 278 12.77 7.27 -4.75
CA SER A 278 13.90 7.71 -5.59
C SER A 278 15.23 7.45 -4.87
N PRO A 279 16.30 7.01 -5.56
CA PRO A 279 17.58 6.71 -4.94
C PRO A 279 18.27 7.97 -4.39
N GLU A 280 18.05 9.10 -5.05
CA GLU A 280 18.56 10.41 -4.68
C GLU A 280 17.41 11.40 -4.45
N GLY A 281 17.67 12.42 -3.64
CA GLY A 281 16.75 13.53 -3.38
C GLY A 281 17.28 14.83 -3.98
N ALA A 282 16.39 15.77 -4.31
CA ALA A 282 16.83 17.12 -4.64
C ALA A 282 17.33 17.83 -3.36
N GLN A 283 18.42 18.58 -3.49
CA GLN A 283 19.19 19.20 -2.39
C GLN A 283 18.34 19.91 -1.32
N ALA A 284 17.19 20.51 -1.69
CA ALA A 284 16.28 21.21 -0.76
C ALA A 284 14.86 20.62 -0.70
N GLY A 285 14.49 19.67 -1.58
CA GLY A 285 13.12 19.17 -1.73
C GLY A 285 12.92 17.70 -1.38
N GLY A 286 13.99 17.00 -0.96
CA GLY A 286 13.94 15.55 -0.77
C GLY A 286 13.72 14.78 -2.08
N GLY A 287 13.50 13.48 -1.95
CA GLY A 287 13.14 12.59 -3.06
C GLY A 287 11.66 12.19 -3.04
N TRP A 288 11.29 11.34 -3.98
CA TRP A 288 9.93 10.83 -4.10
C TRP A 288 9.75 9.56 -3.26
N VAL A 289 8.60 9.43 -2.63
CA VAL A 289 8.10 8.16 -2.06
C VAL A 289 6.71 7.91 -2.59
N CYS A 290 6.46 6.68 -3.03
CA CYS A 290 5.16 6.21 -3.48
C CYS A 290 4.75 4.98 -2.67
N VAL A 291 3.51 4.92 -2.20
CA VAL A 291 2.95 3.74 -1.53
C VAL A 291 1.70 3.31 -2.30
N GLY A 292 1.59 2.03 -2.61
CA GLY A 292 0.54 1.53 -3.49
C GLY A 292 0.23 0.06 -3.32
N ASP A 293 -0.39 -0.49 -4.36
CA ASP A 293 -1.03 -1.80 -4.27
C ASP A 293 -0.60 -2.79 -5.36
N ILE A 294 0.14 -2.33 -6.38
CA ILE A 294 0.58 -3.14 -7.53
C ILE A 294 1.95 -3.80 -7.30
N ASN A 295 2.03 -5.12 -7.54
CA ASN A 295 3.31 -5.84 -7.66
C ASN A 295 3.93 -5.65 -9.05
N ARG A 296 5.24 -5.90 -9.17
CA ARG A 296 5.94 -5.94 -10.47
C ARG A 296 6.04 -7.37 -11.01
N ASN A 297 4.94 -7.87 -11.57
CA ASN A 297 4.90 -9.15 -12.27
C ASN A 297 3.93 -9.12 -13.46
N GLU A 298 4.15 -9.96 -14.47
CA GLU A 298 3.44 -9.98 -15.76
C GLU A 298 1.90 -9.95 -15.62
N ALA A 299 1.36 -10.70 -14.64
CA ALA A 299 -0.08 -10.73 -14.42
C ALA A 299 -0.65 -9.36 -13.99
N GLU A 300 0.12 -8.58 -13.25
CA GLU A 300 -0.30 -7.28 -12.72
C GLU A 300 -0.12 -6.15 -13.74
N GLU A 301 0.58 -6.38 -14.86
CA GLU A 301 0.59 -5.46 -16.00
C GLU A 301 -0.84 -5.23 -16.54
N ARG A 302 -1.67 -6.28 -16.48
CA ARG A 302 -3.05 -6.36 -16.98
C ARG A 302 -4.12 -6.27 -15.89
N ARG A 303 -3.77 -5.77 -14.70
CA ARG A 303 -4.74 -5.52 -13.62
C ARG A 303 -4.74 -4.04 -13.25
N GLY A 304 -5.91 -3.56 -12.85
CA GLY A 304 -6.04 -2.20 -12.33
C GLY A 304 -5.40 -2.04 -10.95
N GLY A 305 -5.07 -0.81 -10.57
CA GLY A 305 -4.44 -0.46 -9.31
C GLY A 305 -3.48 0.70 -9.50
N GLY A 306 -2.77 1.08 -8.43
CA GLY A 306 -1.99 2.31 -8.46
C GLY A 306 -0.99 2.48 -7.33
N THR A 307 -0.44 3.69 -7.26
CA THR A 307 0.44 4.16 -6.19
C THR A 307 0.26 5.64 -5.94
N VAL A 308 0.35 6.06 -4.68
CA VAL A 308 0.21 7.46 -4.25
C VAL A 308 1.56 7.97 -3.81
N CYS A 309 2.03 9.01 -4.48
CA CYS A 309 3.36 9.59 -4.31
C CYS A 309 3.32 10.94 -3.60
N GLN A 310 4.35 11.21 -2.82
CA GLN A 310 4.62 12.52 -2.21
C GLN A 310 6.11 12.81 -2.21
N ARG A 311 6.45 14.06 -1.87
CA ARG A 311 7.83 14.55 -1.85
C ARG A 311 8.20 15.21 -0.53
N ASP A 312 7.88 14.52 0.57
CA ASP A 312 8.30 14.95 1.90
C ASP A 312 9.74 14.47 2.18
N PRO A 313 10.69 15.35 2.52
CA PRO A 313 12.08 14.96 2.76
C PRO A 313 12.28 13.96 3.91
N ARG A 314 11.49 14.05 4.97
CA ARG A 314 11.60 13.15 6.15
C ARG A 314 11.07 11.78 5.80
N VAL A 315 9.93 11.73 5.10
CA VAL A 315 9.37 10.46 4.61
C VAL A 315 10.31 9.82 3.59
N TRP A 316 10.82 10.58 2.63
CA TRP A 316 11.81 10.07 1.68
C TRP A 316 13.04 9.49 2.37
N LYS A 317 13.63 10.19 3.34
CA LYS A 317 14.77 9.68 4.08
C LYS A 317 14.45 8.35 4.77
N ALA A 318 13.29 8.24 5.43
CA ALA A 318 12.89 7.03 6.13
C ALA A 318 12.73 5.82 5.19
N TYR A 319 12.12 6.00 4.01
CA TYR A 319 11.96 4.92 3.02
C TYR A 319 13.25 4.61 2.27
N ARG A 320 14.00 5.63 1.86
CA ARG A 320 15.27 5.45 1.12
C ARG A 320 16.31 4.72 1.96
N SER A 321 16.43 5.04 3.25
CA SER A 321 17.34 4.35 4.17
C SER A 321 16.90 2.92 4.50
N ALA A 322 15.63 2.57 4.28
CA ALA A 322 15.15 1.21 4.48
C ALA A 322 15.57 0.26 3.34
N ALA A 323 15.86 0.77 2.13
CA ALA A 323 16.34 -0.05 1.01
C ALA A 323 17.85 -0.30 1.13
N LEU A 324 18.25 -1.56 1.33
CA LEU A 324 19.67 -1.93 1.52
C LEU A 324 20.31 -2.51 0.26
N GLN A 325 19.66 -3.52 -0.33
CA GLN A 325 20.19 -4.22 -1.49
C GLN A 325 19.16 -4.32 -2.59
N CYS A 326 19.61 -4.12 -3.82
CA CYS A 326 18.79 -4.06 -5.02
C CYS A 326 19.38 -4.97 -6.09
N GLN A 327 18.50 -5.53 -6.92
CA GLN A 327 18.90 -6.18 -8.16
C GLN A 327 19.33 -5.10 -9.17
N ASP A 328 20.57 -5.13 -9.64
CA ASP A 328 21.05 -4.26 -10.71
C ASP A 328 20.51 -4.69 -12.08
N CYS A 329 20.85 -3.93 -13.12
CA CYS A 329 20.40 -4.19 -14.49
C CYS A 329 20.97 -5.49 -15.10
N GLU A 330 22.02 -6.05 -14.50
CA GLU A 330 22.64 -7.32 -14.90
C GLU A 330 22.11 -8.50 -14.07
N GLY A 331 21.16 -8.24 -13.15
CA GLY A 331 20.57 -9.26 -12.29
C GLY A 331 21.41 -9.58 -11.05
N ARG A 332 22.42 -8.78 -10.72
CA ARG A 332 23.27 -8.99 -9.53
C ARG A 332 22.75 -8.18 -8.35
N THR A 333 22.90 -8.73 -7.15
CA THR A 333 22.63 -7.99 -5.91
C THR A 333 23.72 -6.94 -5.67
N THR A 334 23.33 -5.67 -5.58
CA THR A 334 24.19 -4.53 -5.23
C THR A 334 23.59 -3.73 -4.08
N THR A 335 24.33 -2.77 -3.55
CA THR A 335 23.77 -1.80 -2.59
C THR A 335 22.78 -0.89 -3.33
N CYS A 336 21.60 -0.69 -2.74
CA CYS A 336 20.73 0.42 -3.11
C CYS A 336 21.36 1.71 -2.55
#